data_AF-A0A7P0T9M7-F1
#
_entry.id   AF-A0A7P0T9M7-F1
#
_cell.length_a   1.000
_cell.length_b   1.000
_cell.length_c   1.000
_cell.angle_alpha   90.00
_cell.angle_beta   90.00
_cell.angle_gamma   90.00
#
_symmetry.space_group_name_H-M   'P 1'
#
loop_
_entity.id
_entity.type
_entity.pdbx_description
1 polymer ?
#
loop_
_entity_poly.entity_id
_entity_poly.type
_entity_poly.pdbx_seq_one_letter_code
_entity_poly.pdbx_strand_id
1 'polypeptide(L)'
;MSCNPSFGGIGKGHLMREVDALDGLCSRICDQSGVHYKVLNRRKGPAVWGLRAQIDRKLYKQNMQKEILNTPLLTVQEGAVEDLILTEPEPEHTGKCRVSGVVLVDGSTVYAESVILTTGTFLRGMIVIGLETHPAGRLGDQPSIGLAQTLEKLGFVVGRLKTGTPPRIAKESINFSILNKHIPDNPSIPFSFTNETVWIKILSLH
;
A
#
# COMPACT_ATOMS: atom_id res chain seq x y z
N MET A 1 -2.30 -2.13 5.69
CA MET A 1 -2.78 -0.74 5.50
C MET A 1 -2.42 0.10 6.72
N SER A 2 -1.42 0.98 6.63
CA SER A 2 -0.87 1.68 7.80
C SER A 2 -1.62 2.96 8.20
N CYS A 3 -2.26 3.63 7.23
CA CYS A 3 -3.02 4.87 7.45
C CYS A 3 -4.54 4.60 7.48
N ASN A 4 -5.33 5.22 6.60
CA ASN A 4 -6.78 5.08 6.57
C ASN A 4 -7.22 3.66 6.16
N PRO A 5 -8.18 3.00 6.84
CA PRO A 5 -8.77 1.73 6.40
C PRO A 5 -9.73 1.90 5.21
N SER A 6 -9.29 2.58 4.14
CA SER A 6 -10.10 2.78 2.94
C SER A 6 -9.26 2.80 1.68
N PHE A 7 -9.88 2.41 0.58
CA PHE A 7 -9.35 2.53 -0.78
C PHE A 7 -10.24 3.42 -1.64
N GLY A 8 -9.68 3.93 -2.73
CA GLY A 8 -10.36 4.82 -3.65
C GLY A 8 -10.49 6.27 -3.15
N GLY A 9 -11.49 6.97 -3.67
CA GLY A 9 -11.64 8.43 -3.62
C GLY A 9 -11.77 9.01 -5.03
N ILE A 10 -11.85 10.34 -5.16
CA ILE A 10 -12.07 11.00 -6.46
C ILE A 10 -10.99 10.60 -7.49
N GLY A 11 -9.72 10.88 -7.22
CA GLY A 11 -8.63 10.45 -8.13
C GLY A 11 -8.24 8.99 -7.95
N LYS A 12 -8.08 8.55 -6.68
CA LYS A 12 -7.60 7.20 -6.36
C LYS A 12 -8.53 6.09 -6.88
N GLY A 13 -9.83 6.34 -6.97
CA GLY A 13 -10.78 5.37 -7.52
C GLY A 13 -10.53 5.10 -9.01
N HIS A 14 -10.15 6.12 -9.79
CA HIS A 14 -9.79 5.96 -11.20
C HIS A 14 -8.50 5.15 -11.35
N LEU A 15 -7.43 5.54 -10.63
CA LEU A 15 -6.15 4.82 -10.64
C LEU A 15 -6.31 3.35 -10.27
N MET A 16 -7.17 3.04 -9.31
CA MET A 16 -7.46 1.65 -8.95
C MET A 16 -8.11 0.86 -10.09
N ARG A 17 -9.03 1.48 -10.83
CA ARG A 17 -9.64 0.84 -12.00
C ARG A 17 -8.64 0.68 -13.15
N GLU A 18 -7.79 1.67 -13.38
CA GLU A 18 -6.71 1.56 -14.39
C GLU A 18 -5.76 0.40 -14.05
N VAL A 19 -5.34 0.29 -12.78
CA VAL A 19 -4.53 -0.84 -12.32
C VAL A 19 -5.26 -2.17 -12.48
N ASP A 20 -6.57 -2.23 -12.20
CA ASP A 20 -7.38 -3.44 -12.39
C ASP A 20 -7.51 -3.84 -13.86
N ALA A 21 -7.66 -2.86 -14.77
CA ALA A 21 -7.69 -3.09 -16.21
C ALA A 21 -6.36 -3.65 -16.74
N LEU A 22 -5.25 -3.38 -16.05
CA LEU A 22 -3.93 -3.97 -16.30
C LEU A 22 -3.69 -5.26 -15.49
N ASP A 23 -4.76 -5.91 -15.02
CA ASP A 23 -4.76 -7.17 -14.25
C ASP A 23 -4.12 -7.06 -12.84
N GLY A 24 -4.04 -5.84 -12.29
CA GLY A 24 -3.52 -5.60 -10.96
C GLY A 24 -4.43 -6.07 -9.82
N LEU A 25 -3.83 -6.52 -8.72
CA LEU A 25 -4.54 -7.19 -7.61
C LEU A 25 -5.42 -6.26 -6.77
N CYS A 26 -5.09 -4.97 -6.69
CA CYS A 26 -5.61 -4.05 -5.67
C CYS A 26 -7.16 -4.02 -5.62
N SER A 27 -7.81 -3.86 -6.76
CA SER A 27 -9.27 -3.74 -6.85
C SER A 27 -9.98 -5.05 -6.53
N ARG A 28 -9.49 -6.18 -7.06
CA ARG A 28 -10.02 -7.52 -6.74
C ARG A 28 -9.98 -7.82 -5.25
N ILE A 29 -8.84 -7.57 -4.61
CA ILE A 29 -8.67 -7.83 -3.16
C ILE A 29 -9.48 -6.84 -2.32
N CYS A 30 -9.63 -5.58 -2.76
CA CYS A 30 -10.54 -4.64 -2.13
C CYS A 30 -11.99 -5.15 -2.17
N ASP A 31 -12.43 -5.71 -3.29
CA ASP A 31 -13.79 -6.22 -3.43
C ASP A 31 -14.11 -7.42 -2.53
N GLN A 32 -13.10 -8.23 -2.19
CA GLN A 32 -13.23 -9.34 -1.23
C GLN A 32 -13.17 -8.88 0.24
N SER A 33 -12.79 -7.63 0.50
CA SER A 33 -12.44 -7.14 1.85
C SER A 33 -13.20 -5.88 2.23
N GLY A 34 -14.00 -5.31 1.33
CA GLY A 34 -14.73 -4.08 1.55
C GLY A 34 -15.97 -4.27 2.41
N VAL A 35 -16.19 -3.35 3.34
CA VAL A 35 -17.30 -3.39 4.30
C VAL A 35 -18.30 -2.24 4.11
N HIS A 36 -17.96 -1.24 3.30
CA HIS A 36 -18.84 -0.11 3.02
C HIS A 36 -18.39 0.63 1.74
N TYR A 37 -19.26 0.74 0.74
CA TYR A 37 -18.95 1.35 -0.57
C TYR A 37 -19.74 2.63 -0.81
N LYS A 38 -19.10 3.59 -1.50
CA LYS A 38 -19.70 4.84 -1.94
C LYS A 38 -19.10 5.31 -3.25
N VAL A 39 -19.96 5.88 -4.09
CA VAL A 39 -19.55 6.71 -5.21
C VAL A 39 -19.55 8.18 -4.78
N LEU A 40 -18.37 8.77 -4.66
CA LEU A 40 -18.22 10.20 -4.42
C LEU A 40 -18.63 10.99 -5.68
N ASN A 41 -19.16 12.19 -5.50
CA ASN A 41 -19.65 13.05 -6.59
C ASN A 41 -20.71 12.43 -7.50
N ARG A 42 -21.51 11.48 -6.99
CA ARG A 42 -22.52 10.76 -7.77
C ARG A 42 -23.47 11.66 -8.58
N ARG A 43 -23.83 12.83 -8.04
CA ARG A 43 -24.72 13.82 -8.68
C ARG A 43 -24.06 14.72 -9.74
N LYS A 44 -22.73 14.69 -9.88
CA LYS A 44 -21.97 15.59 -10.76
C LYS A 44 -21.58 14.96 -12.12
N GLY A 45 -22.17 13.82 -12.44
CA GLY A 45 -21.95 13.08 -13.68
C GLY A 45 -20.78 12.08 -13.62
N PRO A 46 -20.77 11.06 -14.51
CA PRO A 46 -19.88 9.90 -14.41
C PRO A 46 -18.40 10.23 -14.48
N ALA A 47 -18.02 11.25 -15.25
CA ALA A 47 -16.61 11.62 -15.48
C ALA A 47 -15.88 12.09 -14.20
N VAL A 48 -16.60 12.44 -13.14
CA VAL A 48 -16.02 12.91 -11.87
C VAL A 48 -16.35 12.00 -10.69
N TRP A 49 -16.88 10.81 -10.96
CA TRP A 49 -17.22 9.83 -9.93
C TRP A 49 -15.97 9.27 -9.26
N GLY A 50 -15.95 9.28 -7.93
CA GLY A 50 -14.86 8.68 -7.15
C GLY A 50 -15.32 7.43 -6.44
N LEU A 51 -15.01 6.24 -6.97
CA LEU A 51 -15.26 4.99 -6.25
C LEU A 51 -14.45 4.97 -4.95
N ARG A 52 -15.10 4.63 -3.84
CA ARG A 52 -14.46 4.57 -2.52
C ARG A 52 -15.07 3.45 -1.70
N ALA A 53 -14.24 2.71 -0.97
CA ALA A 53 -14.71 1.76 0.03
C ALA A 53 -13.91 1.83 1.33
N GLN A 54 -14.59 1.57 2.45
CA GLN A 54 -13.94 1.19 3.70
C GLN A 54 -13.60 -0.29 3.63
N ILE A 55 -12.40 -0.65 4.06
CA ILE A 55 -11.84 -1.99 3.91
C ILE A 55 -11.53 -2.57 5.30
N ASP A 56 -11.92 -3.83 5.51
CA ASP A 56 -11.44 -4.59 6.65
C ASP A 56 -9.95 -4.88 6.48
N ARG A 57 -9.12 -4.35 7.40
CA ARG A 57 -7.66 -4.47 7.31
C ARG A 57 -7.16 -5.90 7.43
N LYS A 58 -7.85 -6.74 8.21
CA LYS A 58 -7.47 -8.13 8.44
C LYS A 58 -7.78 -8.95 7.21
N LEU A 59 -9.00 -8.82 6.67
CA LEU A 59 -9.39 -9.50 5.43
C LEU A 59 -8.50 -9.07 4.25
N TYR A 60 -8.25 -7.78 4.10
CA TYR A 60 -7.37 -7.29 3.03
C TYR A 60 -5.96 -7.86 3.14
N LYS A 61 -5.38 -7.87 4.34
CA LYS A 61 -4.05 -8.47 4.57
C LYS A 61 -4.06 -9.95 4.21
N GLN A 62 -5.04 -10.71 4.70
CA GLN A 62 -5.14 -12.15 4.47
C GLN A 62 -5.31 -12.49 2.99
N ASN A 63 -6.25 -11.84 2.30
CA ASN A 63 -6.52 -12.06 0.89
C ASN A 63 -5.34 -11.65 0.01
N MET A 64 -4.70 -10.51 0.30
CA MET A 64 -3.49 -10.07 -0.43
C MET A 64 -2.34 -11.05 -0.24
N GLN A 65 -2.08 -11.49 1.01
CA GLN A 65 -1.02 -12.48 1.27
C GLN A 65 -1.31 -13.82 0.60
N LYS A 66 -2.56 -14.27 0.63
CA LYS A 66 -2.96 -15.49 -0.08
C LYS A 66 -2.70 -15.37 -1.58
N GLU A 67 -3.08 -14.26 -2.21
CA GLU A 67 -2.87 -14.05 -3.64
C GLU A 67 -1.37 -14.07 -3.98
N ILE A 68 -0.57 -13.26 -3.28
CA ILE A 68 0.89 -13.17 -3.49
C ILE A 68 1.58 -14.54 -3.33
N LEU A 69 1.24 -15.29 -2.28
CA LEU A 69 1.88 -16.59 -2.02
C LEU A 69 1.49 -17.68 -3.03
N ASN A 70 0.41 -17.49 -3.80
CA ASN A 70 -0.03 -18.41 -4.84
C ASN A 70 0.25 -17.91 -6.26
N THR A 71 0.90 -16.74 -6.42
CA THR A 71 1.27 -16.21 -7.74
C THR A 71 2.34 -17.08 -8.38
N PRO A 72 2.12 -17.63 -9.60
CA PRO A 72 3.13 -18.41 -10.30
C PRO A 72 4.41 -17.61 -10.53
N LEU A 73 5.57 -18.29 -10.45
CA LEU A 73 6.91 -17.71 -10.65
C LEU A 73 7.30 -16.62 -9.63
N LEU A 74 6.54 -16.47 -8.53
CA LEU A 74 6.88 -15.55 -7.45
C LEU A 74 7.37 -16.32 -6.22
N THR A 75 8.62 -16.09 -5.84
CA THR A 75 9.18 -16.56 -4.56
C THR A 75 9.09 -15.44 -3.53
N VAL A 76 8.48 -15.72 -2.38
CA VAL A 76 8.43 -14.77 -1.26
C VAL A 76 9.46 -15.17 -0.22
N GLN A 77 10.42 -14.27 0.03
CA GLN A 77 11.42 -14.42 1.06
C GLN A 77 11.28 -13.30 2.08
N GLU A 78 11.17 -13.65 3.36
CA GLU A 78 11.22 -12.69 4.44
C GLU A 78 12.69 -12.36 4.75
N GLY A 79 13.03 -11.07 4.64
CA GLY A 79 14.38 -10.58 4.91
C GLY A 79 14.47 -9.07 4.72
N ALA A 80 15.24 -8.41 5.57
CA ALA A 80 15.51 -6.98 5.42
C ALA A 80 16.69 -6.79 4.45
N VAL A 81 16.48 -6.02 3.38
CA VAL A 81 17.55 -5.63 2.45
C VAL A 81 18.36 -4.49 3.08
N GLU A 82 19.66 -4.72 3.23
CA GLU A 82 20.61 -3.77 3.79
C GLU A 82 21.47 -3.09 2.71
N ASP A 83 21.77 -3.76 1.60
CA ASP A 83 22.59 -3.21 0.51
C ASP A 83 22.23 -3.75 -0.88
N LEU A 84 22.78 -3.13 -1.93
CA LEU A 84 22.72 -3.59 -3.32
C LEU A 84 24.05 -4.23 -3.73
N ILE A 85 23.98 -5.30 -4.51
CA ILE A 85 25.16 -5.86 -5.17
C ILE A 85 25.35 -5.13 -6.49
N LEU A 86 26.48 -4.45 -6.62
CA LEU A 86 26.78 -3.59 -7.76
C LEU A 86 28.03 -4.10 -8.48
N THR A 87 27.97 -4.11 -9.81
CA THR A 87 29.10 -4.44 -10.69
C THR A 87 29.43 -3.24 -11.57
N GLU A 88 30.55 -3.33 -12.29
CA GLU A 88 30.93 -2.36 -13.32
C GLU A 88 29.77 -2.13 -14.32
N PRO A 89 29.66 -0.92 -14.88
CA PRO A 89 28.62 -0.60 -15.84
C PRO A 89 28.79 -1.44 -17.11
N GLU A 90 27.67 -1.72 -17.78
CA GLU A 90 27.71 -2.36 -19.09
C GLU A 90 28.20 -1.34 -20.14
N PRO A 91 29.08 -1.73 -21.09
CA PRO A 91 29.60 -0.82 -22.11
C PRO A 91 28.52 -0.12 -22.95
N GLU A 92 27.34 -0.75 -23.05
CA GLU A 92 26.20 -0.26 -23.84
C GLU A 92 25.25 0.64 -23.05
N HIS A 93 25.44 0.79 -21.73
CA HIS A 93 24.57 1.55 -20.85
C HIS A 93 25.25 2.79 -20.27
N THR A 94 24.51 3.90 -20.17
CA THR A 94 25.01 5.19 -19.64
C THR A 94 25.11 5.25 -18.11
N GLY A 95 24.87 4.14 -17.42
CA GLY A 95 24.88 4.04 -15.95
C GLY A 95 26.30 4.03 -15.36
N LYS A 96 26.42 4.36 -14.08
CA LYS A 96 27.71 4.28 -13.34
C LYS A 96 28.08 2.86 -12.91
N CYS A 97 27.10 1.99 -12.81
CA CYS A 97 27.22 0.61 -12.35
C CYS A 97 25.99 -0.18 -12.81
N ARG A 98 26.08 -1.50 -12.75
CA ARG A 98 24.97 -2.42 -12.97
C ARG A 98 24.57 -3.08 -11.66
N VAL A 99 23.27 -3.21 -11.39
CA VAL A 99 22.80 -3.99 -10.24
C VAL A 99 22.84 -5.49 -10.57
N SER A 100 23.21 -6.31 -9.60
CA SER A 100 23.25 -7.77 -9.73
C SER A 100 22.55 -8.52 -8.60
N GLY A 101 21.95 -7.79 -7.65
CA GLY A 101 21.21 -8.38 -6.54
C GLY A 101 21.12 -7.46 -5.33
N VAL A 102 20.78 -8.07 -4.20
CA VAL A 102 20.67 -7.42 -2.89
C VAL A 102 21.41 -8.22 -1.82
N VAL A 103 21.87 -7.51 -0.78
CA VAL A 103 22.44 -8.09 0.44
C VAL A 103 21.42 -7.92 1.57
N LEU A 104 21.14 -9.00 2.30
CA LEU A 104 20.25 -8.98 3.45
C LEU A 104 21.02 -8.63 4.74
N VAL A 105 20.30 -8.22 5.78
CA VAL A 105 20.88 -7.87 7.09
C VAL A 105 21.65 -9.03 7.73
N ASP A 106 21.27 -10.28 7.45
CA ASP A 106 21.98 -11.47 7.94
C ASP A 106 23.27 -11.80 7.15
N GLY A 107 23.60 -10.98 6.15
CA GLY A 107 24.77 -11.15 5.27
C GLY A 107 24.53 -12.07 4.07
N SER A 108 23.36 -12.71 3.96
CA SER A 108 23.01 -13.50 2.79
C SER A 108 22.75 -12.63 1.56
N THR A 109 22.91 -13.21 0.37
CA THR A 109 22.75 -12.51 -0.91
C THR A 109 21.63 -13.12 -1.74
N VAL A 110 20.91 -12.26 -2.47
CA VAL A 110 19.91 -12.67 -3.45
C VAL A 110 20.25 -12.00 -4.78
N TYR A 111 20.65 -12.79 -5.77
CA TYR A 111 21.03 -12.30 -7.09
C TYR A 111 19.81 -12.04 -7.97
N ALA A 112 19.85 -10.95 -8.74
CA ALA A 112 18.80 -10.56 -9.67
C ALA A 112 19.37 -9.67 -10.78
N GLU A 113 18.81 -9.77 -11.98
CA GLU A 113 19.14 -8.87 -13.10
C GLU A 113 18.50 -7.48 -12.96
N SER A 114 17.44 -7.38 -12.17
CA SER A 114 16.71 -6.14 -11.94
C SER A 114 16.18 -6.11 -10.50
N VAL A 115 16.22 -4.93 -9.88
CA VAL A 115 15.77 -4.71 -8.51
C VAL A 115 14.77 -3.56 -8.49
N ILE A 116 13.58 -3.80 -7.95
CA ILE A 116 12.54 -2.78 -7.76
C ILE A 116 12.47 -2.42 -6.28
N LEU A 117 12.74 -1.15 -5.95
CA LEU A 117 12.73 -0.67 -4.57
C LEU A 117 11.35 -0.11 -4.19
N THR A 118 10.63 -0.81 -3.32
CA THR A 118 9.33 -0.38 -2.77
C THR A 118 9.38 -0.21 -1.25
N THR A 119 10.38 0.52 -0.76
CA THR A 119 10.73 0.64 0.68
C THR A 119 9.68 1.37 1.53
N GLY A 120 8.67 2.00 0.91
CA GLY A 120 7.60 2.68 1.63
C GLY A 120 8.12 3.75 2.59
N THR A 121 7.78 3.64 3.87
CA THR A 121 8.18 4.60 4.92
C THR A 121 9.44 4.16 5.70
N PHE A 122 10.13 3.11 5.25
CA PHE A 122 11.21 2.48 6.02
C PHE A 122 12.59 3.12 5.80
N LEU A 123 12.86 3.64 4.60
CA LEU A 123 14.17 4.20 4.25
C LEU A 123 14.49 5.43 5.13
N ARG A 124 15.44 5.29 6.07
CA ARG A 124 15.74 6.29 7.13
C ARG A 124 14.49 6.84 7.84
N GLY A 125 13.50 5.96 8.03
CA GLY A 125 12.24 6.28 8.67
C GLY A 125 12.43 6.80 10.08
N MET A 126 11.63 7.82 10.46
CA MET A 126 11.53 8.30 11.83
C MET A 126 10.07 8.56 12.19
N ILE A 127 9.71 8.17 13.41
CA ILE A 127 8.44 8.52 14.02
C ILE A 127 8.64 9.75 14.89
N VAL A 128 7.66 10.67 14.83
CA VAL A 128 7.63 11.91 15.59
C VAL A 128 6.30 11.97 16.35
N ILE A 129 6.34 11.99 17.68
CA ILE A 129 5.18 12.09 18.57
C ILE A 129 5.41 13.26 19.52
N GLY A 130 4.74 14.38 19.28
CA GLY A 130 5.02 15.61 20.04
C GLY A 130 6.47 16.06 19.85
N LEU A 131 7.22 16.11 20.95
CA LEU A 131 8.65 16.43 20.97
C LEU A 131 9.55 15.19 20.88
N GLU A 132 8.99 14.00 21.01
CA GLU A 132 9.74 12.75 20.95
C GLU A 132 9.96 12.30 19.51
N THR A 133 11.17 11.85 19.23
CA THR A 133 11.54 11.29 17.92
C THR A 133 12.30 9.99 18.12
N HIS A 134 11.98 8.98 17.32
CA HIS A 134 12.69 7.70 17.33
C HIS A 134 12.82 7.10 15.92
N PRO A 135 13.95 6.46 15.59
CA PRO A 135 14.11 5.75 14.32
C PRO A 135 13.12 4.59 14.20
N ALA A 136 12.32 4.59 13.14
CA ALA A 136 11.33 3.54 12.87
C ALA A 136 10.73 3.72 11.47
N GLY A 137 10.53 2.60 10.75
CA GLY A 137 9.81 2.64 9.47
C GLY A 137 8.29 2.73 9.67
N ARG A 138 7.79 1.98 10.65
CA ARG A 138 6.42 2.01 11.19
C ARG A 138 6.50 1.68 12.68
N LEU A 139 5.40 1.90 13.42
CA LEU A 139 5.38 1.64 14.85
C LEU A 139 5.72 0.17 15.13
N GLY A 140 6.84 -0.06 15.82
CA GLY A 140 7.36 -1.41 16.14
C GLY A 140 8.38 -1.97 15.13
N ASP A 141 8.59 -1.31 13.98
CA ASP A 141 9.48 -1.79 12.92
C ASP A 141 10.75 -0.93 12.80
N GLN A 142 11.90 -1.58 12.62
CA GLN A 142 13.18 -0.90 12.40
C GLN A 142 13.23 -0.19 11.03
N PRO A 143 13.95 0.95 10.92
CA PRO A 143 14.18 1.60 9.63
C PRO A 143 15.28 0.87 8.82
N SER A 144 15.28 1.06 7.51
CA SER A 144 16.40 0.65 6.64
C SER A 144 17.39 1.80 6.51
N ILE A 145 18.64 1.57 6.93
CA ILE A 145 19.68 2.61 6.97
C ILE A 145 20.74 2.36 5.89
N GLY A 146 21.32 1.16 5.79
CA GLY A 146 22.37 0.85 4.81
C GLY A 146 21.94 1.13 3.37
N LEU A 147 20.75 0.68 2.98
CA LEU A 147 20.24 0.86 1.62
C LEU A 147 20.14 2.35 1.24
N ALA A 148 19.80 3.22 2.20
CA ALA A 148 19.74 4.65 1.97
C ALA A 148 21.13 5.24 1.71
N GLN A 149 22.13 4.80 2.47
CA GLN A 149 23.52 5.22 2.28
C GLN A 149 24.06 4.75 0.92
N THR A 150 23.67 3.56 0.46
CA THR A 150 24.05 3.06 -0.87
C THR A 150 23.47 3.93 -1.98
N LEU A 151 22.20 4.31 -1.89
CA LEU A 151 21.59 5.23 -2.86
C LEU A 151 22.29 6.60 -2.87
N GLU A 152 22.65 7.14 -1.71
CA GLU A 152 23.42 8.38 -1.59
C GLU A 152 24.81 8.25 -2.24
N LYS A 153 25.53 7.15 -2.01
CA LYS A 153 26.85 6.86 -2.62
C LYS A 153 26.78 6.75 -4.15
N LEU A 154 25.68 6.22 -4.68
CA LEU A 154 25.43 6.17 -6.13
C LEU A 154 25.16 7.56 -6.75
N GLY A 155 24.90 8.56 -5.90
CA GLY A 155 24.63 9.94 -6.30
C GLY A 155 23.15 10.24 -6.51
N PHE A 156 22.23 9.42 -5.97
CA PHE A 156 20.82 9.77 -5.94
C PHE A 156 20.57 10.87 -4.90
N VAL A 157 19.70 11.82 -5.27
CA VAL A 157 19.24 12.85 -4.33
C VAL A 157 18.16 12.24 -3.43
N VAL A 158 18.43 12.15 -2.13
CA VAL A 158 17.49 11.63 -1.14
C VAL A 158 16.86 12.78 -0.36
N GLY A 159 15.55 12.97 -0.54
CA GLY A 159 14.75 13.92 0.22
C GLY A 159 14.01 13.29 1.41
N ARG A 160 13.44 14.11 2.29
CA ARG A 160 12.56 13.65 3.38
C ARG A 160 11.15 14.15 3.19
N LEU A 161 10.19 13.23 3.26
CA LEU A 161 8.75 13.54 3.30
C LEU A 161 8.20 13.18 4.68
N LYS A 162 7.24 13.98 5.17
CA LYS A 162 6.55 13.73 6.43
C LYS A 162 5.07 13.50 6.17
N THR A 163 4.53 12.44 6.77
CA THR A 163 3.08 12.16 6.77
C THR A 163 2.61 11.88 8.19
N GLY A 164 1.35 12.21 8.47
CA GLY A 164 0.71 11.93 9.76
C GLY A 164 -0.32 10.81 9.64
N THR A 165 -0.54 10.10 10.74
CA THR A 165 -1.71 9.23 10.93
C THR A 165 -2.48 9.70 12.16
N PRO A 166 -3.82 9.73 12.13
CA PRO A 166 -4.60 10.00 13.33
C PRO A 166 -4.40 8.88 14.37
N PRO A 167 -4.66 9.16 15.66
CA PRO A 167 -4.68 8.13 16.70
C PRO A 167 -5.73 7.04 16.39
N ARG A 168 -5.59 5.90 17.04
CA ARG A 168 -6.62 4.84 17.03
C ARG A 168 -7.38 4.93 18.34
N ILE A 169 -8.69 5.04 18.27
CA ILE A 169 -9.59 5.18 19.42
C ILE A 169 -10.36 3.87 19.63
N ALA A 170 -10.58 3.50 20.89
CA ALA A 170 -11.40 2.34 21.23
C ALA A 170 -12.85 2.59 20.80
N LYS A 171 -13.51 1.57 20.26
CA LYS A 171 -14.88 1.73 19.76
C LYS A 171 -15.85 1.98 20.92
N GLU A 172 -15.61 1.30 22.04
CA GLU A 172 -16.43 1.30 23.25
C GLU A 172 -16.40 2.66 23.96
N SER A 173 -15.37 3.48 23.73
CA SER A 173 -15.24 4.82 24.30
C SER A 173 -15.98 5.90 23.50
N ILE A 174 -16.70 5.55 22.44
CA ILE A 174 -17.39 6.51 21.55
C ILE A 174 -18.90 6.43 21.79
N ASN A 175 -19.52 7.57 22.11
CA ASN A 175 -20.97 7.67 22.08
C ASN A 175 -21.46 7.85 20.63
N PHE A 176 -21.94 6.77 20.01
CA PHE A 176 -22.45 6.81 18.64
C PHE A 176 -23.86 7.41 18.52
N SER A 177 -24.64 7.53 19.61
CA SER A 177 -26.03 7.98 19.53
C SER A 177 -26.17 9.44 19.11
N ILE A 178 -25.13 10.24 19.32
CA ILE A 178 -25.08 11.66 18.95
C ILE A 178 -24.47 11.91 17.56
N LEU A 179 -24.11 10.84 16.84
CA LEU A 179 -23.41 10.93 15.55
C LEU A 179 -24.30 10.54 14.39
N ASN A 180 -24.12 11.19 13.25
CA ASN A 180 -24.81 10.84 12.01
C ASN A 180 -24.19 9.59 11.37
N LYS A 181 -25.00 8.55 11.17
CA LYS A 181 -24.60 7.34 10.45
C LYS A 181 -24.63 7.59 8.94
N HIS A 182 -23.53 7.26 8.26
CA HIS A 182 -23.49 7.18 6.80
C HIS A 182 -23.66 5.73 6.36
N ILE A 183 -24.66 5.48 5.53
CA ILE A 183 -24.97 4.16 4.96
C ILE A 183 -24.30 3.98 3.60
N PRO A 184 -23.91 2.76 3.19
CA PRO A 184 -23.30 2.51 1.86
C PRO A 184 -24.28 2.78 0.72
N ASP A 185 -23.78 2.85 -0.52
CA ASP A 185 -24.64 2.88 -1.71
C ASP A 185 -25.31 1.51 -1.93
N ASN A 186 -26.58 1.51 -2.36
CA ASN A 186 -27.33 0.31 -2.70
C ASN A 186 -27.91 0.43 -4.13
N PRO A 187 -27.48 -0.40 -5.10
CA PRO A 187 -26.41 -1.40 -4.97
C PRO A 187 -25.03 -0.75 -4.79
N SER A 188 -24.15 -1.45 -4.09
CA SER A 188 -22.73 -1.06 -3.99
C SER A 188 -22.01 -1.37 -5.29
N ILE A 189 -21.15 -0.45 -5.74
CA ILE A 189 -20.39 -0.61 -6.99
C ILE A 189 -19.00 -1.19 -6.66
N PRO A 190 -18.63 -2.35 -7.23
CA PRO A 190 -17.30 -2.94 -7.08
C PRO A 190 -16.20 -2.04 -7.66
N PHE A 191 -14.97 -2.23 -7.21
CA PHE A 191 -13.82 -1.59 -7.87
C PHE A 191 -13.41 -2.34 -9.14
N SER A 192 -13.37 -3.67 -9.08
CA SER A 192 -12.87 -4.50 -10.17
C SER A 192 -13.89 -4.61 -11.29
N PHE A 193 -13.43 -4.56 -12.54
CA PHE A 193 -14.24 -4.85 -13.72
C PHE A 193 -14.68 -6.31 -13.79
N THR A 194 -14.00 -7.21 -13.09
CA THR A 194 -14.31 -8.66 -13.08
C THR A 194 -15.46 -9.04 -12.16
N ASN A 195 -15.86 -8.13 -11.25
CA ASN A 195 -16.94 -8.36 -10.30
C ASN A 195 -18.19 -7.59 -10.72
N GLU A 196 -19.33 -8.26 -10.75
CA GLU A 196 -20.64 -7.60 -10.93
C GLU A 196 -21.21 -7.11 -9.59
N THR A 197 -20.86 -7.78 -8.49
CA THR A 197 -21.37 -7.49 -7.13
C THR A 197 -20.27 -7.60 -6.10
N VAL A 198 -20.52 -7.05 -4.91
CA VAL A 198 -19.66 -7.18 -3.73
C VAL A 198 -20.30 -8.12 -2.71
N TRP A 199 -19.48 -8.78 -1.88
CA TRP A 199 -19.94 -9.80 -0.93
C TRP A 199 -20.87 -9.27 0.17
N ILE A 200 -20.84 -7.96 0.45
CA ILE A 200 -21.70 -7.35 1.46
C ILE A 200 -23.16 -7.31 0.98
N LYS A 201 -24.04 -8.00 1.69
CA LYS A 201 -25.48 -7.84 1.52
C LYS A 201 -25.92 -6.61 2.30
N ILE A 202 -26.32 -5.55 1.60
CA ILE A 202 -26.97 -4.42 2.25
C ILE A 202 -28.40 -4.87 2.58
N LEU A 203 -28.63 -5.25 3.84
CA LEU A 203 -29.98 -5.40 4.35
C LEU A 203 -30.68 -4.05 4.18
N SER A 204 -31.73 -4.02 3.34
CA SER A 204 -32.65 -2.89 3.28
C SER A 204 -33.22 -2.72 4.68
N LEU A 205 -32.76 -1.69 5.40
CA LEU A 205 -33.45 -1.21 6.59
C LEU A 205 -34.78 -0.63 6.09
N HIS A 206 -35.82 -1.47 6.09
CA HIS A 206 -37.19 -1.01 6.23
C HIS A 206 -37.45 -0.68 7.71
#